data_AF-A0A496VUJ1-F1
#
_entry.id   AF-A0A496VUJ1-F1
#
_cell.length_a   1.000
_cell.length_b   1.000
_cell.length_c   1.000
_cell.angle_alpha   90.00
_cell.angle_beta   90.00
_cell.angle_gamma   90.00
#
_symmetry.space_group_name_H-M   'P 1'
#
loop_
_entity.id
_entity.type
_entity.pdbx_description
1 polymer ?
#
loop_
_entity_poly.entity_id
_entity_poly.type
_entity_poly.pdbx_seq_one_letter_code
_entity_poly.pdbx_strand_id
1 'polypeptide(L)'
;EGLLQRWLEGSEEQTGFRNFLKMGEGAKIAQQVETHFRYLLTQQRVVAEDEKALGRCLFTDEPTEFKNPINQASGLLGVKISAFSGRDNRPELLTSDKPHTVISPVTMAEHKIRHEIGKGNKDGVATLIYSPTTVGLFGGLQLNKNGSALSLFDLSRLEVKKGTVLYGPEIYQGRLRLAKLERLSEKTKDQVNQLRLLLTAVRRTGRPFHVFRGLPTTQGEFFYYDAMPSLLKKLIGSNALRLEKIPHAIKQVELAQTILEHNNLGYEVLNRYVSNDTRFGALCLAWCVLSKEGQPSAAVKAAKKRFYHEYINYSEANMTTSDKALVELGKAATDIQKYVGANDSNREQMKVFSLCLDTMAALRKAPVPQDAPESLIYAVAGELENGLKDKAKYDKSKTKQLEMCMTFAKQFVNEVWLKVMKGKMPSHSTLRVFGSIYRMAFVHRHIELWKESHPTV
;
A
#
# COMPACT_ATOMS: atom_id res chain seq x y z
N GLU A 1 -27.23 28.43 34.06
CA GLU A 1 -26.73 27.04 34.21
C GLU A 1 -26.56 26.44 32.83
N GLY A 2 -25.35 25.97 32.52
CA GLY A 2 -24.84 25.88 31.14
C GLY A 2 -25.06 24.53 30.45
N LEU A 3 -25.03 24.55 29.11
CA LEU A 3 -24.98 23.36 28.23
C LEU A 3 -23.95 22.32 28.70
N LEU A 4 -22.80 22.77 29.22
CA LEU A 4 -21.73 21.91 29.73
C LEU A 4 -22.16 21.12 30.98
N GLN A 5 -22.87 21.76 31.91
CA GLN A 5 -23.35 21.11 33.14
C GLN A 5 -24.40 20.05 32.81
N ARG A 6 -25.38 20.40 31.96
CA ARG A 6 -26.40 19.45 31.48
C ARG A 6 -25.81 18.28 30.68
N TRP A 7 -24.71 18.51 29.96
CA TRP A 7 -23.98 17.43 29.28
C TRP A 7 -23.21 16.51 30.26
N LEU A 8 -22.57 17.09 31.28
CA LEU A 8 -21.81 16.34 32.28
C LEU A 8 -22.71 15.51 33.20
N GLU A 9 -23.80 16.11 33.69
CA GLU A 9 -24.67 15.56 34.74
C GLU A 9 -25.91 14.87 34.17
N GLY A 10 -26.33 15.30 32.97
CA GLY A 10 -27.52 14.78 32.30
C GLY A 10 -28.77 15.59 32.63
N SER A 11 -29.91 15.08 32.20
CA SER A 11 -31.24 15.54 32.61
C SER A 11 -32.15 14.32 32.82
N GLU A 12 -33.38 14.53 33.31
CA GLU A 12 -34.34 13.44 33.53
C GLU A 12 -34.58 12.56 32.28
N GLU A 13 -34.44 13.13 31.07
CA GLU A 13 -34.62 12.41 29.80
C GLU A 13 -33.31 11.85 29.19
N GLN A 14 -32.13 12.30 29.66
CA GLN A 14 -30.85 12.01 29.01
C GLN A 14 -29.73 11.75 30.02
N THR A 15 -29.08 10.60 29.88
CA THR A 15 -27.95 10.20 30.72
C THR A 15 -26.74 11.14 30.54
N GLY A 16 -26.27 11.73 31.65
CA GLY A 16 -25.07 12.58 31.66
C GLY A 16 -23.76 11.83 31.50
N PHE A 17 -22.73 12.52 31.00
CA PHE A 17 -21.40 11.97 30.74
C PHE A 17 -20.76 11.26 31.95
N ARG A 18 -20.95 11.79 33.18
CA ARG A 18 -20.38 11.19 34.39
C ARG A 18 -20.84 9.75 34.65
N ASN A 19 -22.02 9.37 34.15
CA ASN A 19 -22.51 7.99 34.30
C ASN A 19 -21.74 6.97 33.45
N PHE A 20 -21.04 7.41 32.40
CA PHE A 20 -20.20 6.55 31.55
C PHE A 20 -18.78 6.33 32.11
N LEU A 21 -18.42 7.01 33.21
CA LEU A 21 -17.09 6.97 33.83
C LEU A 21 -17.05 6.19 35.16
N LYS A 22 -18.04 5.33 35.43
CA LYS A 22 -18.24 4.61 36.71
C LYS A 22 -17.14 3.59 37.12
N MET A 23 -16.00 3.52 36.44
CA MET A 23 -14.89 2.62 36.79
C MET A 23 -13.53 3.36 36.83
N GLY A 24 -12.80 3.25 37.95
CA GLY A 24 -11.42 3.71 38.12
C GLY A 24 -11.27 5.23 38.31
N GLU A 25 -10.27 5.83 37.64
CA GLU A 25 -9.90 7.27 37.66
C GLU A 25 -10.96 8.23 37.08
N GLY A 26 -12.25 7.89 37.16
CA GLY A 26 -13.36 8.61 36.52
C GLY A 26 -13.44 10.09 36.86
N ALA A 27 -13.08 10.49 38.09
CA ALA A 27 -13.07 11.89 38.51
C ALA A 27 -11.95 12.70 37.82
N LYS A 28 -10.73 12.16 37.71
CA LYS A 28 -9.59 12.80 37.02
C LYS A 28 -9.88 12.93 35.52
N ILE A 29 -10.46 11.89 34.92
CA ILE A 29 -10.89 11.89 33.51
C ILE A 29 -11.98 12.94 33.27
N ALA A 30 -13.01 12.99 34.12
CA ALA A 30 -14.11 13.96 33.98
C ALA A 30 -13.61 15.41 34.08
N GLN A 31 -12.70 15.69 35.01
CA GLN A 31 -12.11 17.02 35.17
C GLN A 31 -11.29 17.43 33.94
N GLN A 32 -10.45 16.55 33.41
CA GLN A 32 -9.65 16.87 32.21
C GLN A 32 -10.52 17.02 30.96
N VAL A 33 -11.58 16.23 30.83
CA VAL A 33 -12.58 16.41 29.76
C VAL A 33 -13.28 17.76 29.90
N GLU A 34 -13.71 18.13 31.10
CA GLU A 34 -14.34 19.42 31.37
C GLU A 34 -13.42 20.60 31.02
N THR A 35 -12.15 20.52 31.44
CA THR A 35 -11.12 21.51 31.10
C THR A 35 -10.92 21.61 29.58
N HIS A 36 -10.80 20.47 28.89
CA HIS A 36 -10.68 20.42 27.43
C HIS A 36 -11.89 21.06 26.74
N PHE A 37 -13.10 20.80 27.25
CA PHE A 37 -14.33 21.43 26.74
C PHE A 37 -14.37 22.93 26.92
N ARG A 38 -13.95 23.44 28.08
CA ARG A 38 -13.88 24.87 28.34
C ARG A 38 -12.91 25.56 27.39
N TYR A 39 -11.74 24.96 27.11
CA TYR A 39 -10.79 25.51 26.13
C TYR A 39 -11.39 25.57 24.72
N LEU A 40 -12.06 24.51 24.27
CA LEU A 40 -12.73 24.51 22.95
C LEU A 40 -13.85 25.54 22.85
N LEU A 41 -14.68 25.68 23.89
CA LEU A 41 -15.78 26.65 23.93
C LEU A 41 -15.29 28.10 23.93
N THR A 42 -14.11 28.34 24.51
CA THR A 42 -13.48 29.67 24.57
C THR A 42 -12.53 29.95 23.40
N GLN A 43 -12.47 29.04 22.41
CA GLN A 43 -11.55 29.09 21.27
C GLN A 43 -10.06 29.19 21.68
N GLN A 44 -9.73 28.75 22.88
CA GLN A 44 -8.37 28.71 23.37
C GLN A 44 -7.69 27.43 22.89
N ARG A 45 -6.39 27.53 22.56
CA ARG A 45 -5.58 26.37 22.21
C ARG A 45 -5.54 25.44 23.43
N VAL A 46 -5.87 24.17 23.22
CA VAL A 46 -5.63 23.13 24.21
C VAL A 46 -4.11 22.95 24.32
N VAL A 47 -3.54 23.38 25.43
CA VAL A 47 -2.12 23.19 25.76
C VAL A 47 -2.03 22.07 26.77
N ALA A 48 -1.16 21.09 26.52
CA ALA A 48 -0.88 20.04 27.50
C ALA A 48 -0.19 20.65 28.72
N GLU A 49 -0.50 20.15 29.92
CA GLU A 49 0.14 20.62 31.16
C GLU A 49 1.67 20.47 31.12
N ASP A 50 2.18 19.46 30.40
CA ASP A 50 3.60 19.25 30.15
C ASP A 50 3.86 18.86 28.68
N GLU A 51 4.24 19.81 27.83
CA GLU A 51 4.60 19.51 26.43
C GLU A 51 5.87 18.65 26.27
N LYS A 52 6.69 18.55 27.33
CA LYS A 52 7.92 17.74 27.36
C LYS A 52 7.70 16.34 27.92
N ALA A 53 6.45 15.96 28.22
CA ALA A 53 6.14 14.64 28.75
C ALA A 53 6.69 13.53 27.84
N LEU A 54 7.29 12.52 28.49
CA LEU A 54 7.92 11.37 27.84
C LEU A 54 6.89 10.41 27.21
N GLY A 55 5.66 10.40 27.76
CA GLY A 55 4.55 9.64 27.19
C GLY A 55 3.83 10.43 26.11
N ARG A 56 3.41 9.74 25.06
CA ARG A 56 2.57 10.29 23.99
C ARG A 56 1.32 9.44 23.86
N CYS A 57 0.16 10.10 23.87
CA CYS A 57 -1.13 9.44 23.75
C CYS A 57 -1.18 8.62 22.46
N LEU A 58 -1.53 7.35 22.58
CA LEU A 58 -1.62 6.43 21.46
C LEU A 58 -2.45 7.01 20.31
N PHE A 59 -3.62 7.60 20.57
CA PHE A 59 -4.50 8.01 19.48
C PHE A 59 -4.28 9.43 18.98
N THR A 60 -3.78 10.34 19.82
CA THR A 60 -3.69 11.78 19.51
C THR A 60 -2.27 12.32 19.45
N ASP A 61 -1.28 11.52 19.85
CA ASP A 61 0.13 11.93 20.03
C ASP A 61 0.32 13.08 21.05
N GLU A 62 -0.73 13.43 21.79
CA GLU A 62 -0.69 14.45 22.84
C GLU A 62 0.28 14.03 23.96
N PRO A 63 1.09 14.95 24.50
CA PRO A 63 1.89 14.68 25.69
C PRO A 63 1.01 14.13 26.82
N THR A 64 1.42 13.02 27.43
CA THR A 64 0.70 12.36 28.52
C THR A 64 1.67 11.74 29.52
N GLU A 65 1.20 11.54 30.74
CA GLU A 65 1.99 10.89 31.79
C GLU A 65 2.43 9.48 31.35
N PHE A 66 3.74 9.21 31.36
CA PHE A 66 4.30 7.91 30.99
C PHE A 66 3.99 6.81 32.01
N LYS A 67 3.67 7.17 33.26
CA LYS A 67 3.57 6.22 34.38
C LYS A 67 2.34 5.31 34.34
N ASN A 68 1.32 5.62 33.53
CA ASN A 68 0.04 4.92 33.50
C ASN A 68 -0.23 4.23 32.15
N PRO A 69 0.38 3.06 31.89
CA PRO A 69 0.07 2.29 30.69
C PRO A 69 -1.35 1.70 30.76
N ILE A 70 -1.96 1.54 29.60
CA ILE A 70 -3.25 0.87 29.44
C ILE A 70 -3.14 -0.57 29.96
N ASN A 71 -4.13 -0.97 30.74
CA ASN A 71 -4.31 -2.35 31.20
C ASN A 71 -5.74 -2.84 30.90
N GLN A 72 -6.00 -4.14 31.09
CA GLN A 72 -7.35 -4.70 30.90
C GLN A 72 -8.39 -4.05 31.83
N ALA A 73 -7.96 -3.57 33.01
CA ALA A 73 -8.79 -2.85 33.97
C ALA A 73 -9.18 -1.42 33.52
N SER A 74 -8.55 -0.89 32.45
CA SER A 74 -8.86 0.43 31.90
C SER A 74 -10.24 0.48 31.23
N GLY A 75 -10.85 -0.68 30.95
CA GLY A 75 -12.18 -0.81 30.34
C GLY A 75 -12.21 -0.44 28.85
N LEU A 76 -11.06 -0.44 28.18
CA LEU A 76 -10.96 -0.19 26.73
C LEU A 76 -11.23 -1.48 25.96
N LEU A 77 -12.51 -1.78 25.73
CA LEU A 77 -12.96 -2.95 24.97
C LEU A 77 -12.46 -2.92 23.52
N GLY A 78 -11.81 -3.99 23.07
CA GLY A 78 -11.32 -4.17 21.68
C GLY A 78 -9.90 -3.67 21.41
N VAL A 79 -9.26 -2.96 22.35
CA VAL A 79 -7.88 -2.48 22.23
C VAL A 79 -6.94 -3.60 22.69
N LYS A 80 -6.51 -4.47 21.77
CA LYS A 80 -5.40 -5.41 22.06
C LYS A 80 -4.10 -4.61 22.09
N ILE A 81 -3.39 -4.62 23.21
CA ILE A 81 -2.09 -3.91 23.36
C ILE A 81 -1.09 -4.34 22.26
N SER A 82 -1.19 -5.59 21.80
CA SER A 82 -0.42 -6.15 20.69
C SER A 82 -0.80 -5.63 19.30
N ALA A 83 -2.00 -5.06 19.09
CA ALA A 83 -2.39 -4.48 17.80
C ALA A 83 -1.71 -3.13 17.50
N PHE A 84 -0.94 -2.62 18.46
CA PHE A 84 -0.23 -1.35 18.39
C PHE A 84 1.29 -1.51 18.52
N SER A 85 1.81 -2.75 18.47
CA SER A 85 3.26 -2.99 18.39
C SER A 85 3.76 -2.53 17.01
N GLY A 86 4.78 -1.67 16.98
CA GLY A 86 5.38 -1.16 15.74
C GLY A 86 4.96 0.24 15.28
N ARG A 87 4.52 1.12 16.19
CA ARG A 87 4.35 2.56 15.89
C ARG A 87 5.66 3.35 16.07
N ASP A 88 5.87 4.36 15.22
CA ASP A 88 6.82 5.45 15.48
C ASP A 88 6.35 6.28 16.69
N ASN A 89 7.29 6.80 17.49
CA ASN A 89 7.12 7.60 18.73
C ASN A 89 6.88 6.84 20.06
N ARG A 90 7.18 5.53 20.15
CA ARG A 90 7.36 4.92 21.48
C ARG A 90 8.76 5.30 22.03
N PRO A 91 8.88 5.68 23.32
CA PRO A 91 10.19 5.78 23.97
C PRO A 91 10.82 4.40 24.25
N GLU A 92 10.11 3.31 23.96
CA GLU A 92 10.59 1.94 24.15
C GLU A 92 11.42 1.44 22.97
N LEU A 93 12.49 0.71 23.27
CA LEU A 93 13.29 -0.03 22.29
C LEU A 93 12.44 -1.16 21.67
N LEU A 94 12.63 -1.42 20.37
CA LEU A 94 11.95 -2.47 19.61
C LEU A 94 12.10 -3.88 20.24
N THR A 95 13.06 -4.06 21.14
CA THR A 95 13.44 -5.29 21.82
C THR A 95 12.82 -5.47 23.21
N SER A 96 11.94 -4.57 23.67
CA SER A 96 11.35 -4.69 25.01
C SER A 96 10.21 -5.72 25.05
N ASP A 97 10.26 -6.67 25.99
CA ASP A 97 9.28 -7.76 26.13
C ASP A 97 7.89 -7.33 26.64
N LYS A 98 7.75 -6.10 27.15
CA LYS A 98 6.50 -5.58 27.70
C LYS A 98 6.02 -4.39 26.89
N PRO A 99 4.89 -4.49 26.17
CA PRO A 99 4.39 -3.36 25.41
C PRO A 99 3.83 -2.28 26.36
N HIS A 100 4.43 -1.10 26.36
CA HIS A 100 3.93 0.07 27.09
C HIS A 100 3.19 1.01 26.15
N THR A 101 1.98 1.38 26.53
CA THR A 101 1.12 2.23 25.70
C THR A 101 0.29 3.09 26.61
N VAL A 102 0.31 4.40 26.41
CA VAL A 102 -0.38 5.40 27.23
C VAL A 102 -1.45 6.10 26.39
N ILE A 103 -2.57 6.48 27.01
CA ILE A 103 -3.67 7.22 26.36
C ILE A 103 -4.02 8.43 27.23
N SER A 104 -4.27 9.58 26.60
CA SER A 104 -4.75 10.77 27.31
C SER A 104 -6.15 10.53 27.89
N PRO A 105 -6.46 11.01 29.11
CA PRO A 105 -7.77 10.79 29.73
C PRO A 105 -8.96 11.25 28.88
N VAL A 106 -8.81 12.34 28.12
CA VAL A 106 -9.82 12.84 27.16
C VAL A 106 -10.10 11.81 26.08
N THR A 107 -9.05 11.24 25.49
CA THR A 107 -9.16 10.19 24.46
C THR A 107 -9.75 8.90 25.01
N MET A 108 -9.42 8.54 26.25
CA MET A 108 -10.00 7.37 26.92
C MET A 108 -11.50 7.52 27.17
N ALA A 109 -11.94 8.69 27.63
CA ALA A 109 -13.35 9.03 27.77
C ALA A 109 -14.09 8.93 26.44
N GLU A 110 -13.50 9.48 25.39
CA GLU A 110 -14.04 9.51 24.05
C GLU A 110 -14.20 8.10 23.46
N HIS A 111 -13.19 7.24 23.62
CA HIS A 111 -13.27 5.84 23.22
C HIS A 111 -14.37 5.06 23.97
N LYS A 112 -14.55 5.30 25.28
CA LYS A 112 -15.61 4.65 26.07
C LYS A 112 -17.00 5.06 25.58
N ILE A 113 -17.21 6.35 25.31
CA ILE A 113 -18.47 6.84 24.70
C ILE A 113 -18.70 6.19 23.33
N ARG A 114 -17.67 6.17 22.48
CA ARG A 114 -17.74 5.53 21.15
C ARG A 114 -18.23 4.09 21.26
N HIS A 115 -17.66 3.31 22.17
CA HIS A 115 -18.02 1.91 22.37
C HIS A 115 -19.49 1.72 22.83
N GLU A 116 -19.97 2.51 23.79
CA GLU A 116 -21.35 2.42 24.29
C GLU A 116 -22.41 2.81 23.26
N ILE A 117 -22.11 3.81 22.42
CA ILE A 117 -23.02 4.27 21.35
C ILE A 117 -23.03 3.28 20.17
N GLY A 118 -21.88 2.68 19.85
CA GLY A 118 -21.73 1.74 18.74
C GLY A 118 -21.95 0.29 19.18
N LYS A 119 -23.18 -0.21 19.14
CA LYS A 119 -23.50 -1.65 19.31
C LYS A 119 -22.93 -2.53 18.17
N GLY A 120 -21.60 -2.68 18.10
CA GLY A 120 -20.88 -3.42 17.05
C GLY A 120 -20.12 -4.67 17.55
N ASN A 121 -19.65 -5.50 16.61
CA ASN A 121 -18.87 -6.73 16.87
C ASN A 121 -17.61 -6.46 17.71
N LYS A 122 -17.16 -7.44 18.52
CA LYS A 122 -16.14 -7.28 19.58
C LYS A 122 -14.66 -7.24 19.12
N ASP A 123 -14.32 -7.59 17.88
CA ASP A 123 -12.92 -7.63 17.39
C ASP A 123 -12.47 -6.40 16.55
N GLY A 124 -11.28 -5.83 16.82
CA GLY A 124 -10.65 -4.72 16.05
C GLY A 124 -10.74 -3.31 16.67
N VAL A 125 -9.94 -2.35 16.15
CA VAL A 125 -9.86 -0.97 16.66
C VAL A 125 -10.99 -0.09 16.10
N ALA A 126 -11.77 0.53 16.98
CA ALA A 126 -12.85 1.43 16.60
C ALA A 126 -12.31 2.71 15.94
N THR A 127 -12.77 3.02 14.72
CA THR A 127 -12.36 4.21 13.96
C THR A 127 -13.57 5.08 13.64
N LEU A 128 -13.44 6.39 13.86
CA LEU A 128 -14.46 7.36 13.52
C LEU A 128 -14.29 7.79 12.06
N ILE A 129 -15.31 7.53 11.24
CA ILE A 129 -15.42 8.16 9.92
C ILE A 129 -16.23 9.43 10.07
N TYR A 130 -15.68 10.52 9.57
CA TYR A 130 -16.17 11.86 9.76
C TYR A 130 -16.32 12.57 8.42
N SER A 131 -17.32 13.46 8.27
CA SER A 131 -17.38 14.42 7.16
C SER A 131 -17.54 15.84 7.71
N PRO A 132 -16.82 16.85 7.18
CA PRO A 132 -16.89 18.25 7.62
C PRO A 132 -18.27 18.90 7.68
N THR A 133 -19.31 18.28 7.14
CA THR A 133 -20.69 18.74 7.40
C THR A 133 -21.16 18.48 8.84
N THR A 134 -20.35 17.90 9.72
CA THR A 134 -20.69 17.57 11.12
C THR A 134 -19.65 18.03 12.16
N VAL A 135 -19.01 19.21 12.04
CA VAL A 135 -17.87 19.62 12.92
C VAL A 135 -18.23 19.70 14.40
N GLY A 136 -17.33 19.14 15.24
CA GLY A 136 -17.32 19.25 16.69
C GLY A 136 -17.07 17.91 17.40
N LEU A 137 -16.46 17.94 18.59
CA LEU A 137 -16.22 16.79 19.48
C LEU A 137 -17.49 15.98 19.84
N PHE A 138 -18.66 16.39 19.34
CA PHE A 138 -19.99 15.86 19.59
C PHE A 138 -20.90 15.88 18.36
N GLY A 139 -20.37 16.07 17.15
CA GLY A 139 -21.18 16.07 15.91
C GLY A 139 -21.93 14.76 15.64
N GLY A 140 -21.52 13.68 16.31
CA GLY A 140 -22.20 12.38 16.33
C GLY A 140 -23.18 12.16 17.50
N LEU A 141 -23.24 13.07 18.49
CA LEU A 141 -24.20 12.95 19.59
C LEU A 141 -25.60 13.33 19.10
N GLN A 142 -26.57 12.46 19.41
CA GLN A 142 -27.95 12.57 18.97
C GLN A 142 -28.60 13.88 19.42
N LEU A 143 -28.75 14.83 18.50
CA LEU A 143 -29.73 15.92 18.65
C LEU A 143 -31.09 15.59 18.01
N ASN A 144 -31.22 14.44 17.32
CA ASN A 144 -32.50 13.94 16.81
C ASN A 144 -32.40 12.44 16.48
N LYS A 145 -33.46 11.69 16.84
CA LYS A 145 -33.63 10.23 16.60
C LYS A 145 -33.78 9.85 15.11
N ASN A 146 -33.89 10.84 14.20
CA ASN A 146 -34.31 10.63 12.81
C ASN A 146 -33.17 10.58 11.78
N GLY A 147 -31.90 10.46 12.17
CA GLY A 147 -30.78 10.30 11.24
C GLY A 147 -30.22 8.89 11.29
N SER A 148 -30.48 8.07 10.26
CA SER A 148 -29.87 6.74 10.13
C SER A 148 -28.37 6.84 9.87
N ALA A 149 -27.55 6.14 10.66
CA ALA A 149 -26.13 6.01 10.40
C ALA A 149 -25.93 5.04 9.22
N LEU A 150 -25.43 5.54 8.10
CA LEU A 150 -25.17 4.72 6.92
C LEU A 150 -23.81 4.03 7.06
N SER A 151 -23.72 2.76 6.66
CA SER A 151 -22.44 2.05 6.66
C SER A 151 -21.55 2.48 5.49
N LEU A 152 -20.24 2.23 5.61
CA LEU A 152 -19.31 2.45 4.51
C LEU A 152 -19.72 1.69 3.22
N PHE A 153 -20.31 0.51 3.39
CA PHE A 153 -20.85 -0.28 2.29
C PHE A 153 -22.05 0.39 1.62
N ASP A 154 -22.96 0.98 2.39
CA ASP A 154 -24.14 1.67 1.84
C ASP A 154 -23.72 2.92 1.06
N LEU A 155 -22.70 3.64 1.55
CA LEU A 155 -22.19 4.87 0.95
C LEU A 155 -21.40 4.64 -0.35
N SER A 156 -20.86 3.44 -0.55
CA SER A 156 -20.02 3.09 -1.70
C SER A 156 -20.73 2.24 -2.77
N ARG A 157 -21.91 1.68 -2.47
CA ARG A 157 -22.61 0.71 -3.34
C ARG A 157 -23.34 1.34 -4.51
N LEU A 158 -23.04 0.91 -5.74
CA LEU A 158 -23.69 1.36 -6.98
C LEU A 158 -25.00 0.60 -7.35
N GLU A 159 -25.23 -0.59 -6.81
CA GLU A 159 -26.35 -1.46 -7.21
C GLU A 159 -27.44 -1.62 -6.13
N VAL A 160 -28.72 -1.52 -6.53
CA VAL A 160 -29.91 -1.50 -5.65
C VAL A 160 -30.20 -2.83 -4.94
N LYS A 161 -29.65 -3.96 -5.41
CA LYS A 161 -30.10 -5.32 -5.05
C LYS A 161 -29.94 -5.74 -3.57
N LYS A 162 -29.26 -4.96 -2.71
CA LYS A 162 -28.94 -5.39 -1.33
C LYS A 162 -28.91 -4.24 -0.30
N GLY A 163 -29.64 -3.15 -0.50
CA GLY A 163 -29.71 -2.04 0.47
C GLY A 163 -30.16 -0.71 -0.15
N THR A 164 -30.17 0.36 0.64
CA THR A 164 -30.59 1.69 0.20
C THR A 164 -29.49 2.35 -0.64
N VAL A 165 -29.76 2.61 -1.92
CA VAL A 165 -28.85 3.34 -2.81
C VAL A 165 -29.29 4.80 -2.84
N LEU A 166 -28.42 5.73 -2.44
CA LEU A 166 -28.72 7.17 -2.48
C LEU A 166 -28.70 7.68 -3.92
N TYR A 167 -29.81 8.21 -4.44
CA TYR A 167 -29.90 8.77 -5.79
C TYR A 167 -30.10 10.30 -5.76
N GLY A 168 -29.40 11.03 -6.62
CA GLY A 168 -29.70 12.43 -6.94
C GLY A 168 -29.57 13.43 -5.77
N PRO A 169 -30.48 14.43 -5.66
CA PRO A 169 -30.39 15.56 -4.72
C PRO A 169 -30.44 15.17 -3.23
N GLU A 170 -30.89 13.95 -2.91
CA GLU A 170 -30.90 13.40 -1.54
C GLU A 170 -29.51 13.30 -0.93
N ILE A 171 -28.47 13.08 -1.76
CA ILE A 171 -27.06 13.11 -1.38
C ILE A 171 -26.66 14.51 -0.85
N TYR A 172 -27.31 15.56 -1.35
CA TYR A 172 -26.98 16.95 -1.07
C TYR A 172 -27.90 17.57 -0.01
N GLN A 173 -29.17 17.17 0.05
CA GLN A 173 -30.17 17.73 0.97
C GLN A 173 -30.16 17.05 2.36
N GLY A 174 -29.72 15.79 2.46
CA GLY A 174 -29.65 15.07 3.72
C GLY A 174 -28.43 15.43 4.57
N ARG A 175 -28.61 15.62 5.88
CA ARG A 175 -27.50 15.52 6.85
C ARG A 175 -27.06 14.05 6.93
N LEU A 176 -26.09 13.66 6.11
CA LEU A 176 -25.50 12.32 6.17
C LEU A 176 -24.63 12.21 7.42
N ARG A 177 -25.08 11.43 8.42
CA ARG A 177 -24.24 11.05 9.56
C ARG A 177 -23.34 9.89 9.12
N LEU A 178 -22.09 10.21 8.82
CA LEU A 178 -21.04 9.21 8.58
C LEU A 178 -20.47 8.59 9.86
N ALA A 179 -21.01 8.95 11.02
CA ALA A 179 -20.56 8.47 12.32
C ALA A 179 -21.01 7.02 12.59
N LYS A 180 -20.60 6.09 11.72
CA LYS A 180 -20.53 4.68 12.06
C LYS A 180 -19.09 4.39 12.46
N LEU A 181 -18.92 3.76 13.63
CA LEU A 181 -17.63 3.23 14.04
C LEU A 181 -17.32 2.03 13.16
N GLU A 182 -16.55 2.26 12.11
CA GLU A 182 -16.03 1.18 11.28
C GLU A 182 -14.75 0.65 11.95
N ARG A 183 -14.65 -0.67 12.08
CA ARG A 183 -13.43 -1.30 12.58
C ARG A 183 -12.51 -1.58 11.41
N LEU A 184 -11.28 -1.08 11.48
CA LEU A 184 -10.29 -1.31 10.44
C LEU A 184 -9.76 -2.72 10.55
N SER A 185 -9.74 -3.45 9.43
CA SER A 185 -9.22 -4.82 9.43
C SER A 185 -7.71 -4.83 9.69
N GLU A 186 -7.22 -5.88 10.34
CA GLU A 186 -5.78 -6.12 10.49
C GLU A 186 -5.16 -6.65 9.19
N LYS A 187 -5.95 -7.28 8.31
CA LYS A 187 -5.47 -7.87 7.06
C LYS A 187 -5.29 -6.81 5.99
N THR A 188 -4.11 -6.75 5.36
CA THR A 188 -3.80 -5.79 4.30
C THR A 188 -4.81 -5.82 3.14
N LYS A 189 -5.27 -7.01 2.72
CA LYS A 189 -6.27 -7.15 1.66
C LYS A 189 -7.57 -6.42 2.00
N ASP A 190 -8.03 -6.57 3.24
CA ASP A 190 -9.26 -5.93 3.70
C ASP A 190 -9.05 -4.42 3.91
N GLN A 191 -7.86 -3.99 4.35
CA GLN A 191 -7.51 -2.58 4.46
C GLN A 191 -7.52 -1.87 3.09
N VAL A 192 -6.97 -2.52 2.06
CA VAL A 192 -7.02 -2.02 0.67
C VAL A 192 -8.48 -1.93 0.21
N ASN A 193 -9.30 -2.94 0.49
CA ASN A 193 -10.73 -2.91 0.17
C ASN A 193 -11.47 -1.77 0.89
N GLN A 194 -11.22 -1.58 2.18
CA GLN A 194 -11.80 -0.49 2.98
C GLN A 194 -11.41 0.88 2.43
N LEU A 195 -10.14 1.09 2.08
CA LEU A 195 -9.69 2.35 1.48
C LEU A 195 -10.38 2.60 0.13
N ARG A 196 -10.56 1.57 -0.70
CA ARG A 196 -11.30 1.71 -1.96
C ARG A 196 -12.73 2.17 -1.70
N LEU A 197 -13.43 1.53 -0.76
CA LEU A 197 -14.81 1.88 -0.43
C LEU A 197 -14.90 3.32 0.10
N LEU A 198 -13.96 3.74 0.94
CA LEU A 198 -13.86 5.12 1.44
C LEU A 198 -13.70 6.13 0.29
N LEU A 199 -12.71 5.94 -0.58
CA LEU A 199 -12.47 6.84 -1.70
C LEU A 199 -13.62 6.84 -2.71
N THR A 200 -14.27 5.69 -2.91
CA THR A 200 -15.47 5.58 -3.76
C THR A 200 -16.63 6.35 -3.17
N ALA A 201 -16.86 6.24 -1.85
CA ALA A 201 -17.89 6.98 -1.13
C ALA A 201 -17.63 8.50 -1.19
N VAL A 202 -16.38 8.94 -0.99
CA VAL A 202 -15.96 10.35 -1.15
C VAL A 202 -16.30 10.86 -2.54
N ARG A 203 -15.88 10.14 -3.57
CA ARG A 203 -16.10 10.54 -4.97
C ARG A 203 -17.59 10.59 -5.31
N ARG A 204 -18.37 9.63 -4.83
CA ARG A 204 -19.80 9.54 -5.11
C ARG A 204 -20.61 10.63 -4.40
N THR A 205 -20.32 10.84 -3.11
CA THR A 205 -21.07 11.80 -2.30
C THR A 205 -20.68 13.24 -2.61
N GLY A 206 -19.50 13.47 -3.19
CA GLY A 206 -18.98 14.82 -3.40
C GLY A 206 -18.74 15.56 -2.10
N ARG A 207 -18.55 14.83 -0.99
CA ARG A 207 -18.30 15.39 0.35
C ARG A 207 -16.92 15.01 0.86
N PRO A 208 -16.28 15.85 1.69
CA PRO A 208 -15.02 15.47 2.28
C PRO A 208 -15.20 14.35 3.32
N PHE A 209 -14.29 13.37 3.34
CA PHE A 209 -14.26 12.32 4.37
C PHE A 209 -12.93 12.36 5.12
N HIS A 210 -12.99 12.46 6.43
CA HIS A 210 -11.84 12.36 7.31
C HIS A 210 -12.00 11.14 8.19
N VAL A 211 -10.99 10.29 8.23
CA VAL A 211 -10.96 9.06 9.02
C VAL A 211 -10.03 9.31 10.19
N PHE A 212 -10.59 9.29 11.40
CA PHE A 212 -9.87 9.50 12.64
C PHE A 212 -9.92 8.24 13.51
N ARG A 213 -8.76 7.64 13.78
CA ARG A 213 -8.60 6.74 14.91
C ARG A 213 -8.55 7.53 16.23
N GLY A 214 -8.01 8.76 16.22
CA GLY A 214 -7.94 9.65 17.39
C GLY A 214 -9.01 10.73 17.46
N LEU A 215 -8.69 11.81 18.18
CA LEU A 215 -9.55 13.00 18.25
C LEU A 215 -9.58 13.71 16.89
N PRO A 216 -10.76 14.08 16.37
CA PRO A 216 -10.87 14.84 15.14
C PRO A 216 -10.16 16.18 15.24
N THR A 217 -9.28 16.45 14.28
CA THR A 217 -8.66 17.77 14.07
C THR A 217 -9.25 18.40 12.82
N THR A 218 -9.26 19.73 12.74
CA THR A 218 -9.62 20.43 11.50
C THR A 218 -8.64 20.08 10.38
N GLN A 219 -9.16 19.63 9.23
CA GLN A 219 -8.36 19.27 8.06
C GLN A 219 -8.92 20.01 6.83
N GLY A 220 -8.03 20.61 6.04
CA GLY A 220 -8.39 21.38 4.84
C GLY A 220 -8.59 20.50 3.59
N GLU A 221 -8.18 19.24 3.68
CA GLU A 221 -8.19 18.30 2.57
C GLU A 221 -9.56 17.66 2.36
N PHE A 222 -9.80 17.22 1.12
CA PHE A 222 -11.05 16.58 0.76
C PHE A 222 -11.16 15.15 1.31
N PHE A 223 -10.03 14.46 1.44
CA PHE A 223 -9.95 13.19 2.14
C PHE A 223 -8.77 13.22 3.10
N TYR A 224 -8.96 12.72 4.32
CA TYR A 224 -7.91 12.62 5.33
C TYR A 224 -8.02 11.29 6.05
N TYR A 225 -6.89 10.67 6.39
CA TYR A 225 -6.86 9.46 7.18
C TYR A 225 -5.64 9.49 8.11
N ASP A 226 -5.88 9.78 9.39
CA ASP A 226 -4.86 10.01 10.41
C ASP A 226 -3.86 8.87 10.56
N ALA A 227 -4.35 7.64 10.64
CA ALA A 227 -3.59 6.44 10.93
C ALA A 227 -3.62 5.46 9.76
N MET A 228 -3.45 6.00 8.55
CA MET A 228 -3.32 5.20 7.34
C MET A 228 -2.07 4.30 7.44
N PRO A 229 -2.19 2.98 7.20
CA PRO A 229 -1.04 2.08 7.10
C PRO A 229 0.02 2.60 6.13
N SER A 230 1.30 2.45 6.47
CA SER A 230 2.43 2.99 5.70
C SER A 230 2.42 2.53 4.24
N LEU A 231 2.07 1.27 3.98
CA LEU A 231 1.90 0.73 2.64
C LEU A 231 0.85 1.53 1.82
N LEU A 232 -0.31 1.81 2.42
CA LEU A 232 -1.39 2.54 1.76
C LEU A 232 -1.02 4.01 1.55
N LYS A 233 -0.33 4.61 2.54
CA LYS A 233 0.21 5.96 2.43
C LYS A 233 1.20 6.07 1.26
N LYS A 234 2.12 5.11 1.11
CA LYS A 234 3.03 5.04 -0.04
C LYS A 234 2.29 4.81 -1.36
N LEU A 235 1.26 3.96 -1.36
CA LEU A 235 0.45 3.64 -2.54
C LEU A 235 -0.25 4.88 -3.13
N ILE A 236 -0.87 5.70 -2.29
CA ILE A 236 -1.63 6.88 -2.74
C ILE A 236 -0.81 8.19 -2.66
N GLY A 237 0.34 8.16 -2.01
CA GLY A 237 1.32 9.25 -1.88
C GLY A 237 1.22 10.08 -0.60
N SER A 238 0.07 10.07 0.10
CA SER A 238 -0.15 10.88 1.30
C SER A 238 -1.29 10.33 2.16
N ASN A 239 -1.37 10.78 3.41
CA ASN A 239 -2.51 10.54 4.30
C ASN A 239 -3.70 11.46 4.00
N ALA A 240 -3.50 12.49 3.18
CA ALA A 240 -4.50 13.50 2.85
C ALA A 240 -4.56 13.74 1.33
N LEU A 241 -5.75 13.83 0.77
CA LEU A 241 -5.97 14.01 -0.67
C LEU A 241 -6.92 15.18 -0.94
N ARG A 242 -6.61 15.94 -1.98
CA ARG A 242 -7.54 16.92 -2.56
C ARG A 242 -8.52 16.22 -3.50
N LEU A 243 -9.62 16.88 -3.83
CA LEU A 243 -10.71 16.31 -4.64
C LEU A 243 -10.20 15.76 -5.99
N GLU A 244 -9.31 16.49 -6.66
CA GLU A 244 -8.71 16.13 -7.94
C GLU A 244 -7.82 14.87 -7.86
N LYS A 245 -7.29 14.54 -6.68
CA LYS A 245 -6.44 13.37 -6.47
C LYS A 245 -7.24 12.08 -6.23
N ILE A 246 -8.53 12.18 -5.87
CA ILE A 246 -9.37 11.03 -5.51
C ILE A 246 -9.50 10.02 -6.66
N PRO A 247 -9.77 10.40 -7.92
CA PRO A 247 -9.90 9.43 -9.02
C PRO A 247 -8.61 8.65 -9.27
N HIS A 248 -7.45 9.31 -9.17
CA HIS A 248 -6.16 8.64 -9.30
C HIS A 248 -5.90 7.68 -8.13
N ALA A 249 -6.18 8.10 -6.89
CA ALA A 249 -6.05 7.25 -5.72
C ALA A 249 -6.92 5.99 -5.80
N ILE A 250 -8.17 6.10 -6.30
CA ILE A 250 -9.03 4.92 -6.54
C ILE A 250 -8.35 3.93 -7.50
N LYS A 251 -7.82 4.41 -8.63
CA LYS A 251 -7.11 3.56 -9.59
C LYS A 251 -5.88 2.87 -8.98
N GLN A 252 -5.15 3.57 -8.09
CA GLN A 252 -4.01 2.96 -7.36
C GLN A 252 -4.47 1.83 -6.44
N VAL A 253 -5.56 2.04 -5.71
CA VAL A 253 -6.12 1.04 -4.80
C VAL A 253 -6.69 -0.16 -5.56
N GLU A 254 -7.38 0.05 -6.68
CA GLU A 254 -7.86 -1.04 -7.56
C GLU A 254 -6.73 -1.89 -8.15
N LEU A 255 -5.61 -1.25 -8.52
CA LEU A 255 -4.41 -1.97 -8.93
C LEU A 255 -3.84 -2.81 -7.78
N ALA A 256 -3.77 -2.24 -6.56
CA ALA A 256 -3.30 -2.96 -5.38
C ALA A 256 -4.20 -4.16 -5.03
N GLN A 257 -5.52 -4.04 -5.19
CA GLN A 257 -6.44 -5.18 -5.05
C GLN A 257 -6.10 -6.28 -6.05
N THR A 258 -5.89 -5.92 -7.32
CA THR A 258 -5.54 -6.89 -8.38
C THR A 258 -4.24 -7.63 -8.05
N ILE A 259 -3.22 -6.92 -7.52
CA ILE A 259 -1.95 -7.53 -7.08
C ILE A 259 -2.19 -8.49 -5.90
N LEU A 260 -2.95 -8.08 -4.89
CA LEU A 260 -3.18 -8.86 -3.67
C LEU A 260 -4.08 -10.08 -3.87
N GLU A 261 -5.02 -10.02 -4.81
CA GLU A 261 -5.94 -11.11 -5.13
C GLU A 261 -5.29 -12.18 -6.02
N HIS A 262 -4.22 -11.83 -6.73
CA HIS A 262 -3.53 -12.75 -7.62
C HIS A 262 -2.56 -13.67 -6.85
N ASN A 263 -2.76 -14.99 -6.95
CA ASN A 263 -2.03 -16.02 -6.21
C ASN A 263 -0.49 -15.91 -6.30
N ASN A 264 0.04 -15.47 -7.45
CA ASN A 264 1.49 -15.40 -7.68
C ASN A 264 2.11 -14.00 -7.45
N LEU A 265 1.36 -13.00 -6.98
CA LEU A 265 1.88 -11.65 -6.70
C LEU A 265 1.84 -11.32 -5.21
N GLY A 266 0.65 -11.19 -4.64
CA GLY A 266 0.46 -11.02 -3.20
C GLY A 266 1.12 -9.77 -2.60
N TYR A 267 1.31 -9.81 -1.28
CA TYR A 267 1.79 -8.68 -0.48
C TYR A 267 3.21 -8.25 -0.83
N GLU A 268 4.14 -9.20 -1.05
CA GLU A 268 5.55 -8.88 -1.31
C GLU A 268 5.70 -8.01 -2.56
N VAL A 269 5.01 -8.37 -3.65
CA VAL A 269 5.06 -7.60 -4.90
C VAL A 269 4.44 -6.22 -4.72
N LEU A 270 3.32 -6.11 -3.99
CA LEU A 270 2.71 -4.81 -3.69
C LEU A 270 3.67 -3.91 -2.89
N ASN A 271 4.33 -4.46 -1.86
CA ASN A 271 5.27 -3.70 -1.04
C ASN A 271 6.48 -3.20 -1.85
N ARG A 272 6.98 -4.03 -2.78
CA ARG A 272 8.04 -3.61 -3.71
C ARG A 272 7.55 -2.56 -4.70
N TYR A 273 6.31 -2.67 -5.19
CA TYR A 273 5.74 -1.74 -6.15
C TYR A 273 5.53 -0.34 -5.58
N VAL A 274 5.18 -0.22 -4.29
CA VAL A 274 5.00 1.09 -3.64
C VAL A 274 6.31 1.74 -3.18
N SER A 275 7.42 1.02 -3.23
CA SER A 275 8.74 1.51 -2.81
C SER A 275 9.56 1.94 -4.02
N ASN A 276 10.06 3.18 -4.03
CA ASN A 276 10.66 3.81 -5.21
C ASN A 276 11.88 3.04 -5.77
N ASP A 277 12.69 2.48 -4.87
CA ASP A 277 13.90 1.72 -5.17
C ASP A 277 13.63 0.35 -5.81
N THR A 278 12.48 -0.27 -5.52
CA THR A 278 12.12 -1.60 -6.03
C THR A 278 10.94 -1.60 -6.99
N ARG A 279 10.37 -0.43 -7.27
CA ARG A 279 9.14 -0.28 -8.06
C ARG A 279 9.28 -0.82 -9.47
N PHE A 280 10.42 -0.53 -10.13
CA PHE A 280 10.66 -0.95 -11.51
C PHE A 280 10.66 -2.47 -11.65
N GLY A 281 11.43 -3.17 -10.81
CA GLY A 281 11.46 -4.63 -10.79
C GLY A 281 10.11 -5.25 -10.45
N ALA A 282 9.37 -4.67 -9.49
CA ALA A 282 8.02 -5.13 -9.13
C ALA A 282 7.02 -4.97 -10.28
N LEU A 283 7.10 -3.86 -11.00
CA LEU A 283 6.29 -3.58 -12.19
C LEU A 283 6.55 -4.62 -13.30
N CYS A 284 7.82 -4.90 -13.59
CA CYS A 284 8.19 -5.87 -14.62
C CYS A 284 7.72 -7.28 -14.22
N LEU A 285 7.92 -7.64 -12.95
CA LEU A 285 7.45 -8.90 -12.39
C LEU A 285 5.93 -9.05 -12.48
N ALA A 286 5.18 -8.01 -12.09
CA ALA A 286 3.73 -8.02 -12.16
C ALA A 286 3.24 -8.21 -13.60
N TRP A 287 3.80 -7.46 -14.56
CA TRP A 287 3.47 -7.63 -15.97
C TRP A 287 3.78 -9.03 -16.50
N CYS A 288 4.96 -9.58 -16.16
CA CYS A 288 5.38 -10.91 -16.59
C CYS A 288 4.50 -12.04 -16.04
N VAL A 289 3.96 -11.88 -14.83
CA VAL A 289 3.05 -12.85 -14.20
C VAL A 289 1.66 -12.76 -14.80
N LEU A 290 1.10 -11.56 -14.93
CA LEU A 290 -0.24 -11.35 -15.50
C LEU A 290 -0.30 -11.73 -16.98
N SER A 291 0.83 -11.66 -17.70
CA SER A 291 0.93 -12.11 -19.09
C SER A 291 0.81 -13.62 -19.27
N LYS A 292 0.89 -14.42 -18.20
CA LYS A 292 0.77 -15.89 -18.28
C LYS A 292 -0.66 -16.39 -18.16
N GLU A 293 -1.61 -15.53 -17.80
CA GLU A 293 -3.00 -15.95 -17.65
C GLU A 293 -3.64 -16.20 -19.02
N GLY A 294 -4.16 -17.42 -19.24
CA GLY A 294 -4.85 -17.78 -20.47
C GLY A 294 -6.22 -17.12 -20.62
N GLN A 295 -6.95 -16.96 -19.50
CA GLN A 295 -8.26 -16.28 -19.48
C GLN A 295 -8.28 -15.19 -18.39
N PRO A 296 -7.62 -14.04 -18.64
CA PRO A 296 -7.53 -13.00 -17.64
C PRO A 296 -8.86 -12.26 -17.45
N SER A 297 -9.17 -11.95 -16.19
CA SER A 297 -10.30 -11.09 -15.84
C SER A 297 -10.13 -9.67 -16.42
N ALA A 298 -11.22 -8.90 -16.50
CA ALA A 298 -11.14 -7.51 -16.97
C ALA A 298 -10.16 -6.65 -16.14
N ALA A 299 -10.12 -6.89 -14.81
CA ALA A 299 -9.20 -6.22 -13.91
C ALA A 299 -7.73 -6.57 -14.22
N VAL A 300 -7.44 -7.85 -14.47
CA VAL A 300 -6.09 -8.29 -14.86
C VAL A 300 -5.67 -7.70 -16.20
N LYS A 301 -6.57 -7.67 -17.20
CA LYS A 301 -6.29 -7.03 -18.50
C LYS A 301 -5.95 -5.55 -18.33
N ALA A 302 -6.72 -4.83 -17.52
CA ALA A 302 -6.47 -3.42 -17.22
C ALA A 302 -5.14 -3.21 -16.48
N ALA A 303 -4.85 -4.02 -15.47
CA ALA A 303 -3.59 -3.98 -14.72
C ALA A 303 -2.38 -4.26 -15.62
N LYS A 304 -2.45 -5.30 -16.47
CA LYS A 304 -1.40 -5.62 -17.44
C LYS A 304 -1.13 -4.45 -18.39
N LYS A 305 -2.17 -3.85 -18.97
CA LYS A 305 -2.03 -2.68 -19.86
C LYS A 305 -1.39 -1.50 -19.12
N ARG A 306 -1.81 -1.28 -17.87
CA ARG A 306 -1.27 -0.21 -17.03
C ARG A 306 0.21 -0.41 -16.70
N PHE A 307 0.62 -1.61 -16.28
CA PHE A 307 2.05 -1.89 -16.03
C PHE A 307 2.90 -1.71 -17.27
N TYR A 308 2.39 -2.12 -18.45
CA TYR A 308 3.10 -1.90 -19.71
C TYR A 308 3.27 -0.40 -20.03
N HIS A 309 2.22 0.39 -19.81
CA HIS A 309 2.30 1.83 -20.03
C HIS A 309 3.22 2.53 -19.00
N GLU A 310 3.18 2.11 -17.74
CA GLU A 310 4.10 2.61 -16.71
C GLU A 310 5.56 2.22 -17.01
N TYR A 311 5.81 1.05 -17.61
CA TYR A 311 7.15 0.64 -18.07
C TYR A 311 7.70 1.59 -19.15
N ILE A 312 6.91 1.86 -20.19
CA ILE A 312 7.33 2.72 -21.31
C ILE A 312 7.65 4.13 -20.84
N ASN A 313 6.85 4.65 -19.90
CA ASN A 313 7.03 6.00 -19.37
C ASN A 313 7.92 6.04 -18.12
N TYR A 314 8.57 4.94 -17.75
CA TYR A 314 9.40 4.89 -16.56
C TYR A 314 10.68 5.67 -16.79
N SER A 315 10.93 6.71 -15.99
CA SER A 315 12.15 7.49 -16.10
C SER A 315 13.39 6.65 -15.77
N GLU A 316 14.37 6.64 -16.67
CA GLU A 316 15.67 6.00 -16.45
C GLU A 316 16.41 6.56 -15.22
N ALA A 317 16.12 7.81 -14.81
CA ALA A 317 16.69 8.39 -13.60
C ALA A 317 16.22 7.65 -12.33
N ASN A 318 15.06 7.01 -12.37
CA ASN A 318 14.47 6.27 -11.25
C ASN A 318 14.83 4.78 -11.27
N MET A 319 15.61 4.32 -12.25
CA MET A 319 16.07 2.93 -12.33
C MET A 319 17.38 2.76 -11.55
N THR A 320 17.49 1.66 -10.80
CA THR A 320 18.76 1.30 -10.16
C THR A 320 19.81 0.89 -11.20
N THR A 321 21.09 0.88 -10.82
CA THR A 321 22.16 0.37 -11.70
C THR A 321 21.89 -1.07 -12.16
N SER A 322 21.32 -1.89 -11.28
CA SER A 322 20.94 -3.27 -11.58
C SER A 322 19.81 -3.35 -12.60
N ASP A 323 18.79 -2.49 -12.46
CA ASP A 323 17.68 -2.42 -13.41
C ASP A 323 18.18 -2.07 -14.81
N LYS A 324 19.03 -1.05 -14.93
CA LYS A 324 19.60 -0.59 -16.20
C LYS A 324 20.40 -1.68 -16.89
N ALA A 325 21.30 -2.34 -16.17
CA ALA A 325 22.11 -3.43 -16.71
C ALA A 325 21.25 -4.58 -17.27
N LEU A 326 20.14 -4.92 -16.60
CA LEU A 326 19.23 -5.97 -17.05
C LEU A 326 18.34 -5.53 -18.22
N VAL A 327 17.94 -4.25 -18.27
CA VAL A 327 17.21 -3.68 -19.42
C VAL A 327 18.08 -3.72 -20.66
N GLU A 328 19.32 -3.23 -20.56
CA GLU A 328 20.26 -3.23 -21.69
C GLU A 328 20.63 -4.65 -22.12
N LEU A 329 20.76 -5.59 -21.18
CA LEU A 329 20.95 -7.00 -21.51
C LEU A 329 19.74 -7.56 -22.29
N GLY A 330 18.52 -7.25 -21.84
CA GLY A 330 17.29 -7.67 -22.53
C GLY A 330 17.20 -7.11 -23.96
N LYS A 331 17.58 -5.84 -24.16
CA LYS A 331 17.65 -5.24 -25.50
C LYS A 331 18.70 -5.94 -26.37
N ALA A 332 19.91 -6.16 -25.85
CA ALA A 332 21.01 -6.79 -26.58
C ALA A 332 20.69 -8.24 -27.00
N ALA A 333 19.87 -8.96 -26.23
CA ALA A 333 19.45 -10.31 -26.61
C ALA A 333 18.64 -10.36 -27.92
N THR A 334 17.97 -9.26 -28.28
CA THR A 334 17.23 -9.15 -29.57
C THR A 334 18.15 -9.13 -30.80
N ASP A 335 19.46 -9.00 -30.60
CA ASP A 335 20.46 -9.04 -31.66
C ASP A 335 21.01 -10.44 -31.94
N ILE A 336 20.82 -11.38 -31.03
CA ILE A 336 21.28 -12.77 -31.18
C ILE A 336 20.14 -13.76 -31.38
N GLN A 337 18.92 -13.45 -30.92
CA GLN A 337 17.74 -14.30 -31.05
C GLN A 337 16.77 -13.75 -32.13
N LYS A 338 16.16 -14.63 -32.93
CA LYS A 338 15.06 -14.30 -33.86
C LYS A 338 13.89 -13.68 -33.09
N TYR A 339 13.03 -12.92 -33.78
CA TYR A 339 11.87 -12.25 -33.18
C TYR A 339 11.04 -13.20 -32.30
N VAL A 340 10.83 -12.76 -31.06
CA VAL A 340 9.94 -13.42 -30.09
C VAL A 340 8.89 -12.40 -29.65
N GLY A 341 7.63 -12.71 -29.95
CA GLY A 341 6.49 -11.88 -29.60
C GLY A 341 6.04 -12.06 -28.15
N ALA A 342 5.15 -11.18 -27.70
CA ALA A 342 4.58 -11.23 -26.35
C ALA A 342 3.76 -12.49 -26.06
N ASN A 343 3.24 -13.15 -27.10
CA ASN A 343 2.43 -14.38 -27.01
C ASN A 343 3.27 -15.67 -27.02
N ASP A 344 4.58 -15.58 -27.31
CA ASP A 344 5.45 -16.73 -27.29
C ASP A 344 5.66 -17.25 -25.86
N SER A 345 6.08 -18.52 -25.77
CA SER A 345 6.26 -19.16 -24.47
C SER A 345 7.31 -18.43 -23.62
N ASN A 346 7.13 -18.47 -22.30
CA ASN A 346 8.11 -17.92 -21.35
C ASN A 346 9.51 -18.51 -21.57
N ARG A 347 9.58 -19.78 -21.97
CA ARG A 347 10.84 -20.48 -22.24
C ARG A 347 11.58 -19.85 -23.41
N GLU A 348 10.87 -19.48 -24.46
CA GLU A 348 11.46 -18.78 -25.62
C GLU A 348 11.93 -17.38 -25.23
N GLN A 349 11.11 -16.63 -24.49
CA GLN A 349 11.43 -15.26 -24.06
C GLN A 349 12.60 -15.19 -23.06
N MET A 350 12.85 -16.27 -22.31
CA MET A 350 13.93 -16.37 -21.32
C MET A 350 15.16 -17.13 -21.83
N LYS A 351 15.12 -17.67 -23.05
CA LYS A 351 16.09 -18.68 -23.54
C LYS A 351 17.54 -18.24 -23.37
N VAL A 352 17.91 -17.08 -23.90
CA VAL A 352 19.26 -16.50 -23.79
C VAL A 352 19.69 -16.32 -22.34
N PHE A 353 18.83 -15.73 -21.50
CA PHE A 353 19.14 -15.48 -20.09
C PHE A 353 19.32 -16.77 -19.30
N SER A 354 18.47 -17.77 -19.55
CA SER A 354 18.58 -19.10 -18.93
C SER A 354 19.86 -19.82 -19.34
N LEU A 355 20.22 -19.81 -20.63
CA LEU A 355 21.49 -20.38 -21.10
C LEU A 355 22.67 -19.78 -20.35
N CYS A 356 22.74 -18.45 -20.25
CA CYS A 356 23.83 -17.77 -19.55
C CYS A 356 23.94 -18.18 -18.07
N LEU A 357 22.80 -18.27 -17.38
CA LEU A 357 22.75 -18.66 -15.97
C LEU A 357 23.12 -20.13 -15.77
N ASP A 358 22.66 -21.01 -16.65
CA ASP A 358 22.97 -22.44 -16.60
C ASP A 358 24.46 -22.69 -16.87
N THR A 359 25.06 -21.97 -17.84
CA THR A 359 26.51 -21.99 -18.10
C THR A 359 27.28 -21.55 -16.86
N MET A 360 26.89 -20.44 -16.23
CA MET A 360 27.54 -19.96 -15.02
C MET A 360 27.42 -20.94 -13.85
N ALA A 361 26.28 -21.61 -13.72
CA ALA A 361 26.08 -22.63 -12.70
C ALA A 361 26.95 -23.87 -12.97
N ALA A 362 27.14 -24.25 -14.23
CA ALA A 362 27.99 -25.36 -14.64
C ALA A 362 29.48 -25.08 -14.40
N LEU A 363 29.97 -23.91 -14.80
CA LEU A 363 31.39 -23.51 -14.64
C LEU A 363 31.85 -23.46 -13.18
N ARG A 364 30.93 -23.19 -12.24
CA ARG A 364 31.22 -23.24 -10.80
C ARG A 364 31.29 -24.63 -10.21
N LYS A 365 30.56 -25.58 -10.81
CA LYS A 365 30.57 -26.99 -10.39
C LYS A 365 31.76 -27.74 -10.99
N ALA A 366 32.50 -27.12 -11.90
CA ALA A 366 33.68 -27.71 -12.50
C ALA A 366 34.78 -27.95 -11.44
N PRO A 367 35.59 -29.02 -11.60
CA PRO A 367 36.67 -29.36 -10.66
C PRO A 367 37.69 -28.23 -10.45
N VAL A 368 37.91 -27.42 -11.49
CA VAL A 368 38.68 -26.18 -11.44
C VAL A 368 37.72 -25.04 -11.80
N PRO A 369 37.32 -24.20 -10.83
CA PRO A 369 36.47 -23.05 -11.09
C PRO A 369 37.11 -22.12 -12.12
N GLN A 370 36.42 -21.87 -13.22
CA GLN A 370 36.83 -20.86 -14.19
C GLN A 370 36.26 -19.51 -13.78
N ASP A 371 37.06 -18.71 -13.09
CA ASP A 371 36.65 -17.40 -12.58
C ASP A 371 37.21 -16.22 -13.39
N ALA A 372 38.13 -16.49 -14.34
CA ALA A 372 38.70 -15.47 -15.20
C ALA A 372 37.62 -14.88 -16.14
N PRO A 373 37.45 -13.53 -16.20
CA PRO A 373 36.41 -12.89 -16.99
C PRO A 373 36.39 -13.32 -18.46
N GLU A 374 37.56 -13.47 -19.09
CA GLU A 374 37.69 -13.88 -20.49
C GLU A 374 37.19 -15.30 -20.70
N SER A 375 37.55 -16.23 -19.82
CA SER A 375 37.09 -17.63 -19.88
C SER A 375 35.57 -17.71 -19.73
N LEU A 376 34.99 -16.93 -18.82
CA LEU A 376 33.55 -16.84 -18.64
C LEU A 376 32.85 -16.31 -19.91
N ILE A 377 33.42 -15.31 -20.58
CA ILE A 377 32.87 -14.73 -21.81
C ILE A 377 32.85 -15.77 -22.93
N TYR A 378 33.97 -16.46 -23.17
CA TYR A 378 34.06 -17.48 -24.21
C TYR A 378 33.11 -18.65 -23.96
N ALA A 379 33.00 -19.11 -22.72
CA ALA A 379 32.08 -20.18 -22.34
C ALA A 379 30.61 -19.81 -22.59
N VAL A 380 30.19 -18.61 -22.17
CA VAL A 380 28.82 -18.12 -22.42
C VAL A 380 28.57 -17.95 -23.93
N ALA A 381 29.51 -17.39 -24.68
CA ALA A 381 29.34 -17.21 -26.12
C ALA A 381 29.19 -18.54 -26.87
N GLY A 382 30.01 -19.54 -26.52
CA GLY A 382 29.92 -20.88 -27.11
C GLY A 382 28.61 -21.60 -26.77
N GLU A 383 28.11 -21.46 -25.53
CA GLU A 383 26.81 -22.01 -25.12
C GLU A 383 25.64 -21.29 -25.79
N LEU A 384 25.73 -19.98 -26.01
CA LEU A 384 24.72 -19.22 -26.75
C LEU A 384 24.68 -19.62 -28.23
N GLU A 385 25.84 -19.76 -28.89
CA GLU A 385 25.91 -20.22 -30.27
C GLU A 385 25.26 -21.61 -30.42
N ASN A 386 25.57 -22.54 -29.52
CA ASN A 386 25.03 -23.89 -29.58
C ASN A 386 23.56 -23.98 -29.14
N GLY A 387 23.17 -23.23 -28.11
CA GLY A 387 21.84 -23.28 -27.52
C GLY A 387 20.78 -22.55 -28.34
N LEU A 388 21.17 -21.59 -29.19
CA LEU A 388 20.26 -20.81 -30.03
C LEU A 388 19.99 -21.43 -31.41
N LYS A 389 20.45 -22.65 -31.71
CA LYS A 389 20.18 -23.35 -32.99
C LYS A 389 18.71 -23.23 -33.42
N ASP A 390 18.49 -22.91 -34.70
CA ASP A 390 17.20 -22.61 -35.36
C ASP A 390 16.46 -21.34 -34.87
N LYS A 391 16.91 -20.76 -33.76
CA LYS A 391 16.38 -19.54 -33.13
C LYS A 391 17.36 -18.37 -33.20
N ALA A 392 18.53 -18.57 -33.80
CA ALA A 392 19.59 -17.58 -33.96
C ALA A 392 19.21 -16.54 -35.02
N LYS A 393 19.38 -15.24 -34.73
CA LYS A 393 19.03 -14.16 -35.68
C LYS A 393 19.82 -14.29 -36.99
N TYR A 394 21.08 -14.69 -36.91
CA TYR A 394 21.98 -14.88 -38.04
C TYR A 394 22.28 -16.35 -38.32
N ASP A 395 21.26 -17.20 -38.35
CA ASP A 395 21.35 -18.65 -38.62
C ASP A 395 22.14 -18.99 -39.91
N LYS A 396 22.02 -18.13 -40.93
CA LYS A 396 22.71 -18.28 -42.22
C LYS A 396 24.16 -17.79 -42.22
N SER A 397 24.63 -17.14 -41.15
CA SER A 397 25.98 -16.58 -41.03
C SER A 397 26.56 -16.87 -39.65
N LYS A 398 27.19 -18.04 -39.51
CA LYS A 398 27.79 -18.50 -38.24
C LYS A 398 28.79 -17.51 -37.67
N THR A 399 29.67 -16.95 -38.50
CA THR A 399 30.67 -15.97 -38.06
C THR A 399 30.04 -14.73 -37.43
N LYS A 400 29.01 -14.18 -38.07
CA LYS A 400 28.27 -13.03 -37.55
C LYS A 400 27.51 -13.37 -36.28
N GLN A 401 26.90 -14.55 -36.22
CA GLN A 401 26.20 -15.00 -35.02
C GLN A 401 27.17 -15.12 -33.83
N LEU A 402 28.34 -15.72 -34.02
CA LEU A 402 29.34 -15.88 -32.98
C LEU A 402 29.87 -14.53 -32.48
N GLU A 403 30.14 -13.57 -33.39
CA GLU A 403 30.57 -12.22 -33.03
C GLU A 403 29.53 -11.50 -32.16
N MET A 404 28.24 -11.60 -32.51
CA MET A 404 27.16 -11.03 -31.73
C MET A 404 26.97 -11.75 -30.39
N CYS A 405 27.10 -13.08 -30.35
CA CYS A 405 27.10 -13.86 -29.11
C CYS A 405 28.26 -13.46 -28.19
N MET A 406 29.46 -13.21 -28.73
CA MET A 406 30.62 -12.73 -27.97
C MET A 406 30.38 -11.33 -27.39
N THR A 407 29.80 -10.43 -28.18
CA THR A 407 29.44 -9.07 -27.73
C THR A 407 28.43 -9.12 -26.60
N PHE A 408 27.37 -9.92 -26.76
CA PHE A 408 26.37 -10.16 -25.72
C PHE A 408 26.99 -10.79 -24.47
N ALA A 409 27.81 -11.83 -24.62
CA ALA A 409 28.45 -12.54 -23.51
C ALA A 409 29.35 -11.59 -22.71
N LYS A 410 30.11 -10.72 -23.38
CA LYS A 410 30.92 -9.69 -22.73
C LYS A 410 30.08 -8.75 -21.87
N GLN A 411 28.92 -8.31 -22.38
CA GLN A 411 27.99 -7.48 -21.60
C GLN A 411 27.39 -8.24 -20.41
N PHE A 412 26.93 -9.49 -20.62
CA PHE A 412 26.40 -10.32 -19.55
C PHE A 412 27.41 -10.52 -18.42
N VAL A 413 28.63 -10.95 -18.74
CA VAL A 413 29.67 -11.26 -17.75
C VAL A 413 30.06 -10.00 -16.97
N ASN A 414 30.36 -8.90 -17.67
CA ASN A 414 30.88 -7.70 -17.01
C ASN A 414 29.80 -6.92 -16.27
N GLU A 415 28.65 -6.67 -16.91
CA GLU A 415 27.64 -5.76 -16.37
C GLU A 415 26.63 -6.47 -15.46
N VAL A 416 26.30 -7.73 -15.74
CA VAL A 416 25.26 -8.44 -14.98
C VAL A 416 25.86 -9.42 -14.00
N TRP A 417 26.72 -10.32 -14.44
CA TRP A 417 27.28 -11.35 -13.56
C TRP A 417 28.22 -10.76 -12.50
N LEU A 418 29.25 -10.02 -12.92
CA LEU A 418 30.25 -9.49 -12.01
C LEU A 418 29.76 -8.28 -11.22
N LYS A 419 29.09 -7.30 -11.86
CA LYS A 419 28.63 -6.08 -11.17
C LYS A 419 27.31 -6.26 -10.41
N VAL A 420 26.26 -6.78 -11.04
CA VAL A 420 24.93 -6.89 -10.43
C VAL A 420 24.82 -8.12 -9.51
N MET A 421 25.23 -9.29 -9.99
CA MET A 421 25.17 -10.54 -9.23
C MET A 421 26.39 -10.75 -8.34
N LYS A 422 27.40 -9.85 -8.39
CA LYS A 422 28.63 -9.91 -7.59
C LYS A 422 29.38 -11.22 -7.74
N GLY A 423 29.32 -11.79 -8.93
CA GLY A 423 29.85 -13.12 -9.23
C GLY A 423 29.32 -14.16 -8.24
N LYS A 424 28.01 -14.16 -7.94
CA LYS A 424 27.32 -15.23 -7.18
C LYS A 424 25.89 -15.41 -7.68
N MET A 425 25.40 -16.65 -7.70
CA MET A 425 24.01 -16.91 -8.07
C MET A 425 23.08 -16.26 -7.03
N PRO A 426 22.14 -15.39 -7.45
CA PRO A 426 21.25 -14.72 -6.51
C PRO A 426 20.16 -15.67 -5.99
N SER A 427 19.45 -15.24 -4.94
CA SER A 427 18.31 -16.00 -4.42
C SER A 427 17.21 -16.16 -5.47
N HIS A 428 16.39 -17.22 -5.36
CA HIS A 428 15.30 -17.48 -6.31
C HIS A 428 14.33 -16.29 -6.45
N SER A 429 14.02 -15.59 -5.36
CA SER A 429 13.17 -14.37 -5.39
C SER A 429 13.82 -13.24 -6.20
N THR A 430 15.12 -13.00 -6.00
CA THR A 430 15.87 -11.98 -6.74
C THR A 430 16.00 -12.33 -8.22
N LEU A 431 16.33 -13.59 -8.52
CA LEU A 431 16.42 -14.09 -9.90
C LEU A 431 15.09 -13.94 -10.64
N ARG A 432 13.97 -14.17 -9.95
CA ARG A 432 12.62 -13.96 -10.50
C ARG A 432 12.37 -12.50 -10.90
N VAL A 433 12.84 -11.54 -10.10
CA VAL A 433 12.76 -10.11 -10.44
C VAL A 433 13.67 -9.78 -11.62
N PHE A 434 14.94 -10.22 -11.58
CA PHE A 434 15.92 -9.95 -12.63
C PHE A 434 15.48 -10.52 -13.98
N GLY A 435 15.02 -11.77 -13.99
CA GLY A 435 14.47 -12.39 -15.19
C GLY A 435 13.24 -11.66 -15.71
N SER A 436 12.41 -11.07 -14.84
CA SER A 436 11.25 -10.30 -15.27
C SER A 436 11.63 -8.95 -15.89
N ILE A 437 12.66 -8.27 -15.38
CA ILE A 437 13.21 -7.04 -15.98
C ILE A 437 13.78 -7.35 -17.37
N TYR A 438 14.66 -8.34 -17.45
CA TYR A 438 15.24 -8.82 -18.71
C TYR A 438 14.15 -9.15 -19.73
N ARG A 439 13.16 -9.95 -19.33
CA ARG A 439 12.08 -10.41 -20.20
C ARG A 439 11.22 -9.27 -20.72
N MET A 440 10.86 -8.33 -19.85
CA MET A 440 10.06 -7.17 -20.22
C MET A 440 10.80 -6.33 -21.27
N ALA A 441 12.10 -6.07 -21.06
CA ALA A 441 12.94 -5.33 -21.98
C ALA A 441 13.11 -6.06 -23.33
N PHE A 442 13.37 -7.36 -23.30
CA PHE A 442 13.51 -8.19 -24.50
C PHE A 442 12.24 -8.19 -25.36
N VAL A 443 11.08 -8.45 -24.76
CA VAL A 443 9.79 -8.45 -25.47
C VAL A 443 9.45 -7.05 -25.99
N HIS A 444 9.66 -6.01 -25.18
CA HIS A 444 9.39 -4.64 -25.60
C HIS A 444 10.25 -4.24 -26.80
N ARG A 445 11.56 -4.51 -26.75
CA ARG A 445 12.48 -4.17 -27.84
C ARG A 445 12.14 -4.89 -29.14
N HIS A 446 11.71 -6.15 -29.08
CA HIS A 446 11.21 -6.85 -30.25
C HIS A 446 9.95 -6.20 -30.84
N ILE A 447 9.01 -5.75 -30.00
CA ILE A 447 7.83 -5.01 -30.46
C ILE A 447 8.22 -3.71 -31.17
N GLU A 448 9.21 -2.97 -30.65
CA GLU A 448 9.73 -1.76 -31.30
C GLU A 448 10.32 -2.06 -32.67
N LEU A 449 11.25 -3.03 -32.75
CA LEU A 449 11.89 -3.44 -34.01
C LEU A 449 10.86 -3.92 -35.05
N TRP A 450 9.80 -4.60 -34.59
CA TRP A 450 8.72 -5.04 -35.47
C TRP A 450 7.92 -3.86 -36.04
N LYS A 451 7.62 -2.84 -35.21
CA LYS A 451 6.96 -1.60 -35.66
C LYS A 451 7.84 -0.78 -36.60
N GLU A 452 9.13 -0.68 -36.32
CA GLU A 452 10.11 0.01 -37.18
C GLU A 452 10.19 -0.63 -38.58
N SER A 453 10.07 -1.97 -38.65
CA SER A 453 10.06 -2.71 -39.92
C SER A 453 8.70 -2.74 -40.63
N HIS A 454 7.61 -2.38 -39.94
CA HIS A 454 6.24 -2.37 -40.49
C HIS A 454 5.49 -1.07 -40.10
N PRO A 455 5.94 0.11 -40.58
CA PRO A 455 5.44 1.42 -40.11
C PRO A 455 3.99 1.75 -40.54
N THR A 456 3.36 0.95 -41.40
CA THR A 456 2.06 1.26 -42.03
C THR A 456 0.89 0.38 -41.54
N VAL A 457 1.02 -0.30 -40.39
CA VAL A 457 -0.07 -1.09 -39.76
C VAL A 457 -0.45 -0.52 -38.40
#